data_AF-A0ABD7N671-F1
#
_entry.id   AF-A0ABD7N671-F1
#
_cell.length_a   1.000
_cell.length_b   1.000
_cell.length_c   1.000
_cell.angle_alpha   90.00
_cell.angle_beta   90.00
_cell.angle_gamma   90.00
#
_symmetry.space_group_name_H-M   'P 1'
#
loop_
_entity.id
_entity.type
_entity.pdbx_description
1 polymer ?
#
loop_
_entity_poly.entity_id
_entity_poly.type
_entity_poly.pdbx_seq_one_letter_code
_entity_poly.pdbx_strand_id
1 'polypeptide(L)'
;MNIETVNELIQSLESAGDLSIREQKFLKLAKAFKQLAAENLTMNHLLTDISDNHVEYFSEGEGCMFAGVPLDYVSEINMYVSRDVNAENPFPATDRIVAGIKADGVEEFVSNTVHKIFDESGAVSALAYLSLANSHVKQLREWADK
;
A
#
# COMPACT_ATOMS: atom_id res chain seq x y z
N MET A 1 13.47 -16.63 -8.79
CA MET A 1 13.10 -15.61 -9.80
C MET A 1 13.63 -14.28 -9.29
N ASN A 2 14.47 -13.59 -10.05
CA ASN A 2 15.02 -12.28 -9.68
C ASN A 2 14.27 -11.17 -10.44
N ILE A 3 14.55 -9.90 -10.11
CA ILE A 3 13.86 -8.76 -10.73
C ILE A 3 14.10 -8.67 -12.25
N GLU A 4 15.27 -9.12 -12.72
CA GLU A 4 15.62 -9.18 -14.14
C GLU A 4 14.72 -10.17 -14.87
N THR A 5 14.51 -11.37 -14.31
CA THR A 5 13.60 -12.38 -14.87
C THR A 5 12.18 -11.84 -14.99
N VAL A 6 11.73 -11.06 -14.00
CA VAL A 6 10.40 -10.42 -14.03
C VAL A 6 10.32 -9.35 -15.11
N ASN A 7 11.39 -8.55 -15.30
CA ASN A 7 11.45 -7.53 -16.35
C ASN A 7 11.40 -8.14 -17.75
N GLU A 8 12.16 -9.22 -17.99
CA GLU A 8 12.16 -9.95 -19.25
C GLU A 8 10.78 -10.55 -19.55
N LEU A 9 10.12 -11.11 -18.53
CA LEU A 9 8.76 -11.64 -18.66
C LEU A 9 7.75 -10.55 -19.03
N ILE A 10 7.79 -9.40 -18.34
CA ILE A 10 6.93 -8.26 -18.65
C ILE A 10 7.15 -7.81 -20.09
N GLN A 11 8.41 -7.61 -20.51
CA GLN A 11 8.75 -7.18 -21.86
C GLN A 11 8.26 -8.17 -22.92
N SER A 12 8.45 -9.47 -22.69
CA SER A 12 7.98 -10.54 -23.58
C SER A 12 6.47 -10.47 -23.76
N LEU A 13 5.72 -10.39 -22.65
CA LEU A 13 4.26 -10.32 -22.67
C LEU A 13 3.72 -9.01 -23.28
N GLU A 14 4.38 -7.87 -23.06
CA GLU A 14 4.00 -6.59 -23.68
C GLU A 14 4.24 -6.56 -25.19
N SER A 15 5.23 -7.30 -25.66
CA SER A 15 5.52 -7.44 -27.10
C SER A 15 4.64 -8.45 -27.81
N ALA A 16 3.92 -9.29 -27.07
CA ALA A 16 3.00 -10.26 -27.63
C ALA A 16 1.71 -9.56 -28.07
N GLY A 17 1.32 -9.73 -29.33
CA GLY A 17 0.16 -9.04 -29.92
C GLY A 17 -1.16 -9.35 -29.21
N ASP A 18 -1.57 -10.63 -29.20
CA ASP A 18 -2.78 -11.08 -28.53
C ASP A 18 -2.44 -11.97 -27.33
N LEU A 19 -2.62 -11.41 -26.13
CA LEU A 19 -2.45 -12.15 -24.88
C LEU A 19 -3.73 -12.89 -24.50
N SER A 20 -3.59 -14.15 -24.12
CA SER A 20 -4.68 -14.89 -23.46
C SER A 20 -5.08 -14.22 -22.14
N ILE A 21 -6.30 -14.50 -21.66
CA ILE A 21 -6.79 -13.99 -20.35
C ILE A 21 -5.81 -14.34 -19.22
N ARG A 22 -5.18 -15.51 -19.28
CA ARG A 22 -4.19 -15.95 -18.29
C ARG A 22 -2.93 -15.10 -18.34
N GLU A 23 -2.40 -14.86 -19.54
CA GLU A 23 -1.19 -14.04 -19.71
C GLU A 23 -1.43 -12.58 -19.35
N GLN A 24 -2.61 -12.03 -19.65
CA GLN A 24 -3.00 -10.70 -19.19
C GLN A 24 -3.00 -10.61 -17.66
N LYS A 25 -3.53 -11.63 -16.96
CA LYS A 25 -3.49 -11.68 -15.49
C LYS A 25 -2.05 -11.77 -14.97
N PHE A 26 -1.20 -12.58 -15.59
CA PHE A 26 0.21 -12.67 -15.20
C PHE A 26 0.98 -11.38 -15.46
N LEU A 27 0.73 -10.69 -16.57
CA LEU A 27 1.33 -9.40 -16.85
C LEU A 27 0.95 -8.35 -15.80
N LYS A 28 -0.34 -8.27 -15.45
CA LYS A 28 -0.81 -7.38 -14.36
C LYS A 28 -0.12 -7.70 -13.03
N LEU A 29 -0.04 -8.98 -12.67
CA LEU A 29 0.61 -9.42 -11.44
C LEU A 29 2.12 -9.12 -11.43
N ALA A 30 2.82 -9.38 -12.53
CA ALA A 30 4.25 -9.12 -12.66
C ALA A 30 4.55 -7.61 -12.52
N LYS A 31 3.73 -6.75 -13.12
CA LYS A 31 3.83 -5.29 -12.96
C LYS A 31 3.61 -4.85 -11.52
N ALA A 32 2.58 -5.38 -10.86
CA ALA A 32 2.31 -5.09 -9.44
C ALA A 32 3.49 -5.52 -8.55
N PHE A 33 4.04 -6.72 -8.79
CA PHE A 33 5.21 -7.21 -8.07
C PHE A 33 6.45 -6.33 -8.29
N LYS A 34 6.73 -5.94 -9.54
CA LYS A 34 7.84 -5.03 -9.85
C LYS A 34 7.71 -3.70 -9.13
N GLN A 35 6.49 -3.12 -9.10
CA GLN A 35 6.23 -1.87 -8.40
C GLN A 35 6.43 -2.01 -6.89
N LEU A 36 5.91 -3.09 -6.28
CA LEU A 36 6.10 -3.35 -4.85
C LEU A 36 7.57 -3.56 -4.50
N ALA A 37 8.34 -4.24 -5.36
CA ALA A 37 9.78 -4.39 -5.17
C ALA A 37 10.52 -3.04 -5.22
N ALA A 38 10.12 -2.13 -6.12
CA ALA A 38 10.67 -0.78 -6.18
C ALA A 38 10.34 0.03 -4.92
N GLU A 39 9.10 -0.04 -4.43
CA GLU A 39 8.67 0.61 -3.19
C GLU A 39 9.43 0.10 -1.97
N ASN A 40 9.65 -1.21 -1.87
CA ASN A 40 10.47 -1.81 -0.81
C ASN A 40 11.93 -1.36 -0.88
N LEU A 41 12.48 -1.20 -2.09
CA LEU A 41 13.83 -0.68 -2.26
C LEU A 41 13.93 0.77 -1.79
N THR A 42 12.95 1.62 -2.12
CA THR A 42 12.87 2.99 -1.60
C THR A 42 12.83 3.01 -0.08
N MET A 43 11.98 2.20 0.55
CA MET A 43 11.92 2.11 2.01
C MET A 43 13.26 1.67 2.61
N ASN A 44 13.90 0.65 2.05
CA ASN A 44 15.22 0.20 2.50
C ASN A 44 16.26 1.31 2.37
N HIS A 45 16.28 2.06 1.27
CA HIS A 45 17.20 3.20 1.12
C HIS A 45 17.01 4.24 2.21
N LEU A 46 15.76 4.65 2.50
CA LEU A 46 15.46 5.62 3.56
C LEU A 46 15.92 5.13 4.94
N LEU A 47 15.72 3.84 5.25
CA LEU A 47 16.14 3.25 6.51
C LEU A 47 17.67 3.10 6.60
N THR A 48 18.32 2.70 5.51
CA THR A 48 19.77 2.60 5.44
C THR A 48 20.42 3.97 5.61
N ASP A 49 19.87 5.03 5.00
CA ASP A 49 20.43 6.37 5.12
C ASP A 49 20.39 6.89 6.57
N ILE A 50 19.30 6.62 7.30
CA ILE A 50 19.22 6.88 8.75
C ILE A 50 20.25 6.05 9.52
N SER A 51 20.37 4.77 9.19
CA SER A 51 21.28 3.84 9.86
C SER A 51 22.75 4.22 9.64
N ASP A 52 23.13 4.64 8.43
CA ASP A 52 24.51 4.96 8.08
C ASP A 52 24.95 6.30 8.67
N ASN A 53 24.00 7.18 9.00
CA ASN A 53 24.25 8.53 9.50
C ASN A 53 23.91 8.74 10.99
N HIS A 54 23.56 7.68 11.73
CA HIS A 54 23.41 7.81 13.18
C HIS A 54 24.75 8.09 13.84
N VAL A 55 24.73 8.92 14.88
CA VAL A 55 25.89 9.32 15.66
C VAL A 55 25.67 8.91 17.10
N GLU A 56 26.60 8.15 17.65
CA GLU A 56 26.61 7.79 19.06
C GLU A 56 27.43 8.81 19.87
N TYR A 57 26.90 9.24 21.00
CA TYR A 57 27.60 10.14 21.92
C TYR A 57 27.24 9.82 23.38
N PHE A 58 28.18 10.08 24.29
CA PHE A 58 27.95 9.93 25.72
C PHE A 58 27.45 11.25 26.32
N SER A 59 26.33 11.22 27.04
CA SER A 59 25.84 12.38 27.79
C SER A 59 26.32 12.30 29.23
N GLU A 60 27.23 13.17 29.62
CA GLU A 60 27.73 13.23 31.00
C GLU A 60 26.61 13.56 32.01
N GLY A 61 25.61 14.35 31.61
CA GLY A 61 24.49 14.73 32.47
C GLY A 61 23.53 13.58 32.76
N GLU A 62 23.41 12.61 31.85
CA GLU A 62 22.52 11.45 32.00
C GLU A 62 23.27 10.14 32.29
N GLY A 63 24.59 10.13 32.16
CA GLY A 63 25.45 8.99 32.49
C GLY A 63 25.28 7.79 31.56
N CYS A 64 24.74 7.97 30.36
CA CYS A 64 24.50 6.91 29.40
C CYS A 64 24.79 7.33 27.95
N MET A 65 24.88 6.32 27.07
CA MET A 65 25.07 6.51 25.63
C MET A 65 23.74 6.86 24.96
N PHE A 66 23.79 7.83 24.04
CA PHE A 66 22.71 8.21 23.15
C PHE A 66 23.10 7.95 21.71
N ALA A 67 22.09 7.67 20.89
CA ALA A 67 22.19 7.71 19.44
C ALA A 67 21.31 8.85 18.94
N GLY A 68 21.88 9.74 18.14
CA GLY A 68 21.17 10.81 17.44
C GLY A 68 21.28 10.61 15.93
N VAL A 69 20.31 11.11 15.18
CA VAL A 69 20.36 11.16 13.72
C VAL A 69 20.16 12.62 13.31
N PRO A 70 21.03 13.21 12.47
CA PRO A 70 20.81 14.54 11.95
C PRO A 70 19.45 14.66 11.25
N LEU A 71 18.75 15.78 11.48
CA LEU A 71 17.39 15.97 10.98
C LEU A 71 17.29 15.85 9.45
N ASP A 72 18.34 16.18 8.70
CA ASP A 72 18.34 16.08 7.24
C ASP A 72 18.04 14.64 6.77
N TYR A 73 18.64 13.64 7.42
CA TYR A 73 18.42 12.21 7.10
C TYR A 73 17.06 11.68 7.59
N VAL A 74 16.49 12.32 8.63
CA VAL A 74 15.15 11.99 9.12
C VAL A 74 14.07 12.76 8.33
N SER A 75 14.42 13.87 7.68
CA SER A 75 13.48 14.76 7.00
C SER A 75 12.82 14.07 5.80
N GLU A 76 13.58 13.28 5.05
CA GLU A 76 13.08 12.57 3.88
C GLU A 76 12.06 11.49 4.28
N ILE A 77 12.38 10.66 5.29
CA ILE A 77 11.40 9.68 5.80
C ILE A 77 10.19 10.38 6.43
N ASN A 78 10.39 11.49 7.14
CA ASN A 78 9.30 12.24 7.77
C ASN A 78 8.38 12.86 6.73
N MET A 79 8.92 13.38 5.63
CA MET A 79 8.15 13.93 4.52
C MET A 79 7.13 12.90 4.00
N TYR A 80 7.56 11.64 3.87
CA TYR A 80 6.70 10.54 3.39
C TYR A 80 5.80 9.94 4.47
N VAL A 81 6.31 9.72 5.69
CA VAL A 81 5.58 9.05 6.79
C VAL A 81 4.59 10.00 7.48
N SER A 82 4.97 11.26 7.66
CA SER A 82 4.08 12.28 8.24
C SER A 82 3.07 12.83 7.23
N ARG A 83 3.14 12.36 5.97
CA ARG A 83 2.26 12.78 4.86
C ARG A 83 2.14 14.29 4.80
N ASP A 84 3.28 14.98 4.77
CA ASP A 84 3.24 16.42 4.51
C ASP A 84 2.51 16.61 3.17
N VAL A 85 1.50 17.48 3.17
CA VAL A 85 0.40 17.47 2.18
C VAL A 85 0.86 17.78 0.76
N ASN A 86 2.11 18.20 0.61
CA ASN A 86 2.74 18.60 -0.65
C ASN A 86 3.79 17.59 -1.16
N ALA A 87 4.10 16.53 -0.42
CA ALA A 87 5.06 15.52 -0.84
C ALA A 87 4.40 14.44 -1.72
N GLU A 88 5.09 14.05 -2.79
CA GLU A 88 4.65 12.93 -3.62
C GLU A 88 4.77 11.63 -2.82
N ASN A 89 3.71 10.82 -2.81
CA ASN A 89 3.71 9.52 -2.12
C ASN A 89 4.60 8.53 -2.86
N PRO A 90 5.69 8.03 -2.27
CA PRO A 90 6.60 7.09 -2.93
C PRO A 90 6.08 5.64 -2.87
N PHE A 91 4.96 5.38 -2.19
CA PHE A 91 4.39 4.04 -1.98
C PHE A 91 2.96 3.87 -2.56
N PRO A 92 2.70 4.26 -3.82
CA PRO A 92 1.35 4.23 -4.39
C PRO A 92 0.77 2.82 -4.55
N ALA A 93 1.57 1.79 -4.86
CA ALA A 93 1.08 0.41 -4.92
C ALA A 93 0.71 -0.13 -3.53
N THR A 94 1.48 0.22 -2.51
CA THR A 94 1.14 -0.13 -1.13
C THR A 94 -0.20 0.48 -0.72
N ASP A 95 -0.43 1.77 -1.02
CA ASP A 95 -1.71 2.43 -0.74
C ASP A 95 -2.89 1.78 -1.49
N ARG A 96 -2.69 1.37 -2.75
CA ARG A 96 -3.69 0.64 -3.54
C ARG A 96 -4.03 -0.72 -2.94
N ILE A 97 -3.02 -1.47 -2.50
CA ILE A 97 -3.22 -2.75 -1.82
C ILE A 97 -4.04 -2.55 -0.53
N VAL A 98 -3.70 -1.53 0.27
CA VAL A 98 -4.44 -1.21 1.50
C VAL A 98 -5.88 -0.81 1.19
N ALA A 99 -6.13 -0.02 0.13
CA ALA A 99 -7.48 0.34 -0.31
C ALA A 99 -8.28 -0.90 -0.75
N GLY A 100 -7.65 -1.82 -1.50
CA GLY A 100 -8.24 -3.09 -1.90
C GLY A 100 -8.63 -3.96 -0.70
N ILE A 101 -7.73 -4.14 0.27
CA ILE A 101 -7.99 -4.90 1.50
C ILE A 101 -9.14 -4.28 2.30
N LYS A 102 -9.17 -2.94 2.40
CA LYS A 102 -10.28 -2.23 3.06
C LYS A 102 -11.61 -2.46 2.33
N ALA A 103 -11.60 -2.43 0.99
CA ALA A 103 -12.79 -2.72 0.19
C ALA A 103 -13.29 -4.15 0.42
N ASP A 104 -12.39 -5.13 0.40
CA ASP A 104 -12.71 -6.55 0.66
C ASP A 104 -13.38 -6.72 2.03
N GLY A 105 -12.82 -6.08 3.08
CA GLY A 105 -13.40 -6.15 4.43
C GLY A 105 -14.78 -5.51 4.56
N VAL A 106 -15.02 -4.38 3.88
CA VAL A 106 -16.34 -3.73 3.88
C VAL A 106 -17.34 -4.55 3.06
N GLU A 107 -16.94 -5.14 1.93
CA GLU A 107 -17.79 -6.05 1.14
C GLU A 107 -18.20 -7.28 1.95
N GLU A 108 -17.27 -7.90 2.68
CA GLU A 108 -17.57 -9.03 3.56
C GLU A 108 -18.58 -8.65 4.65
N PHE A 109 -18.37 -7.49 5.30
CA PHE A 109 -19.31 -6.96 6.29
C PHE A 109 -20.70 -6.75 5.69
N VAL A 110 -20.80 -6.05 4.55
CA VAL A 110 -22.08 -5.79 3.88
C VAL A 110 -22.78 -7.10 3.54
N SER A 111 -22.08 -8.06 2.94
CA SER A 111 -22.65 -9.36 2.57
C SER A 111 -23.22 -10.09 3.79
N ASN A 112 -22.45 -10.18 4.87
CA ASN A 112 -22.86 -10.87 6.10
C ASN A 112 -24.04 -10.19 6.80
N THR A 113 -24.09 -8.87 6.79
CA THR A 113 -25.18 -8.09 7.40
C THR A 113 -26.46 -8.15 6.58
N VAL A 114 -26.36 -8.10 5.25
CA VAL A 114 -27.51 -8.28 4.34
C VAL A 114 -28.19 -9.62 4.62
N HIS A 115 -27.43 -10.71 4.73
CA HIS A 115 -27.97 -12.03 5.04
C HIS A 115 -28.78 -12.04 6.35
N LYS A 116 -28.26 -11.44 7.42
CA LYS A 116 -28.94 -11.38 8.73
C LYS A 116 -30.20 -10.51 8.75
N ILE A 117 -30.23 -9.41 8.00
CA ILE A 117 -31.41 -8.52 7.94
C ILE A 117 -32.57 -9.21 7.23
N PHE A 118 -32.31 -10.03 6.22
CA PHE A 118 -33.38 -10.80 5.59
C PHE A 118 -33.98 -11.86 6.53
N ASP A 119 -33.30 -12.17 7.64
CA ASP A 119 -33.78 -13.07 8.69
C ASP A 119 -34.55 -12.34 9.81
N GLU A 120 -34.49 -10.99 9.90
CA GLU A 120 -35.08 -10.20 11.01
C GLU A 120 -35.79 -8.89 10.56
N SER A 121 -36.93 -8.53 11.15
CA SER A 121 -37.86 -7.48 10.68
C SER A 121 -37.42 -6.00 10.87
N GLY A 122 -36.17 -5.73 11.24
CA GLY A 122 -35.61 -4.38 11.50
C GLY A 122 -35.01 -3.66 10.27
N ALA A 123 -35.50 -3.94 9.07
CA ALA A 123 -34.74 -3.77 7.82
C ALA A 123 -34.47 -2.33 7.32
N VAL A 124 -35.30 -1.34 7.68
CA VAL A 124 -35.30 -0.04 6.98
C VAL A 124 -34.07 0.83 7.32
N SER A 125 -33.65 0.89 8.58
CA SER A 125 -32.44 1.65 8.98
C SER A 125 -31.16 0.96 8.52
N ALA A 126 -31.13 -0.37 8.54
CA ALA A 126 -29.96 -1.15 8.19
C ALA A 126 -29.64 -1.08 6.67
N LEU A 127 -30.66 -1.03 5.81
CA LEU A 127 -30.49 -0.84 4.37
C LEU A 127 -29.83 0.51 4.01
N ALA A 128 -30.10 1.58 4.76
CA ALA A 128 -29.47 2.88 4.54
C ALA A 128 -27.96 2.84 4.84
N TYR A 129 -27.56 2.19 5.93
CA TYR A 129 -26.13 2.02 6.28
C TYR A 129 -25.40 1.12 5.29
N LEU A 130 -26.03 0.06 4.78
CA LEU A 130 -25.43 -0.82 3.77
C LEU A 130 -25.24 -0.12 2.42
N SER A 131 -26.17 0.75 2.04
CA SER A 131 -26.02 1.60 0.85
C SER A 131 -24.81 2.53 0.97
N LEU A 132 -24.62 3.16 2.14
CA LEU A 132 -23.45 4.00 2.42
C LEU A 132 -22.14 3.18 2.37
N ALA A 133 -22.14 1.98 2.96
CA ALA A 133 -21.00 1.08 2.93
C ALA A 133 -20.62 0.67 1.49
N ASN A 134 -21.60 0.35 0.63
CA ASN A 134 -21.38 0.06 -0.78
C ASN A 134 -20.80 1.27 -1.55
N SER A 135 -21.24 2.48 -1.24
CA SER A 135 -20.64 3.71 -1.81
C SER A 135 -19.17 3.84 -1.41
N HIS A 136 -18.85 3.55 -0.14
CA HIS A 136 -17.49 3.58 0.36
C HIS A 136 -16.60 2.51 -0.30
N VAL A 137 -17.11 1.28 -0.47
CA VAL A 137 -16.43 0.22 -1.24
C VAL A 137 -16.06 0.71 -2.62
N LYS A 138 -17.00 1.34 -3.35
CA LYS A 138 -16.75 1.84 -4.69
C LYS A 138 -15.58 2.84 -4.72
N GLN A 139 -15.54 3.77 -3.77
CA GLN A 139 -14.44 4.73 -3.65
C GLN A 139 -13.09 4.03 -3.39
N LEU A 140 -13.08 3.02 -2.51
CA LEU A 140 -11.88 2.25 -2.21
C LEU A 140 -11.39 1.43 -3.42
N ARG A 141 -12.31 0.86 -4.22
CA ARG A 141 -11.98 0.14 -5.46
C ARG A 141 -11.43 1.08 -6.53
N GLU A 142 -12.04 2.25 -6.70
CA GLU A 142 -11.52 3.30 -7.60
C GLU A 142 -10.10 3.74 -7.22
N TRP A 143 -9.75 3.70 -5.93
CA TRP A 143 -8.38 3.96 -5.49
C TRP A 143 -7.47 2.77 -5.73
N ALA A 144 -7.92 1.55 -5.46
CA ALA A 144 -7.14 0.33 -5.67
C ALA A 144 -6.79 0.08 -7.15
N ASP A 145 -7.65 0.51 -8.08
CA ASP A 145 -7.52 0.29 -9.53
C ASP A 145 -6.75 1.39 -10.28
N LYS A 146 -6.42 2.52 -9.61
CA LYS A 146 -5.54 3.57 -10.19
C LYS A 146 -4.11 3.09 -10.38
#